data_AF-A0A8X6X0E7-F1
#
_entry.id   AF-A0A8X6X0E7-F1
#
_cell.length_a   1.000
_cell.length_b   1.000
_cell.length_c   1.000
_cell.angle_alpha   90.00
_cell.angle_beta   90.00
_cell.angle_gamma   90.00
#
_symmetry.space_group_name_H-M   'P 1'
#
loop_
_entity.id
_entity.type
_entity.pdbx_description
1 polymer ?
#
loop_
_entity_poly.entity_id
_entity_poly.type
_entity_poly.pdbx_seq_one_letter_code
_entity_poly.pdbx_strand_id
1 'polypeptide(L)'
;MLGAESVTEKKGQLLLDELESAEIQLIRSVQAQSFTDEKLISNLSVFRDDNNIIRVKMRITECIDVPNFLSPILLPNNCIFTQRLVEHFHLRNPHAGMIDG
;
A
#
# COMPACT_ATOMS: atom_id res chain seq x y z
N MET A 1 3.01 -13.84 48.05
CA MET A 1 3.07 -14.53 46.74
C MET A 1 2.82 -13.50 45.67
N LEU A 2 3.86 -13.01 45.00
CA LEU A 2 3.75 -12.18 43.80
C LEU A 2 4.01 -13.11 42.62
N GLY A 3 2.96 -13.41 41.86
CA GLY A 3 3.09 -14.00 40.54
C GLY A 3 3.52 -12.90 39.58
N ALA A 4 4.82 -12.84 39.27
CA ALA A 4 5.32 -12.00 38.20
C ALA A 4 4.96 -12.70 36.88
N GLU A 5 3.89 -12.23 36.24
CA GLU A 5 3.67 -12.52 34.82
C GLU A 5 4.82 -11.88 34.04
N SER A 6 5.66 -12.73 33.46
CA SER A 6 6.79 -12.32 32.64
C SER A 6 6.25 -11.77 31.31
N VAL A 7 5.89 -10.49 31.28
CA VAL A 7 5.76 -9.72 30.05
C VAL A 7 7.15 -9.56 29.46
N THR A 8 7.59 -10.61 28.75
CA THR A 8 8.77 -10.53 27.90
C THR A 8 8.36 -9.75 26.66
N GLU A 9 8.69 -8.45 26.64
CA GLU A 9 8.56 -7.60 25.47
C GLU A 9 9.30 -8.24 24.28
N LYS A 10 8.56 -8.89 23.36
CA LYS A 10 9.05 -9.23 22.02
C LYS A 10 9.00 -7.97 21.14
N LYS A 11 9.77 -6.96 21.54
CA LYS A 11 9.66 -5.56 21.10
C LYS A 11 9.87 -5.34 19.59
N GLY A 12 10.64 -6.20 18.93
CA GLY A 12 10.98 -6.04 17.51
C GLY A 12 9.95 -6.59 16.52
N GLN A 13 9.41 -7.79 16.77
CA GLN A 13 8.45 -8.42 15.85
C GLN A 13 7.08 -7.75 15.93
N LEU A 14 6.62 -7.40 17.14
CA LEU A 14 5.33 -6.75 17.35
C LEU A 14 5.26 -5.39 16.63
N LEU A 15 6.36 -4.63 16.58
CA LEU A 15 6.40 -3.31 15.92
C LEU A 15 6.25 -3.41 14.39
N LEU A 16 6.81 -4.47 13.78
CA LEU A 16 6.70 -4.68 12.34
C LEU A 16 5.28 -5.05 11.94
N ASP A 17 4.67 -5.97 12.68
CA ASP A 17 3.29 -6.41 12.46
C ASP A 17 2.30 -5.24 12.69
N GLU A 18 2.56 -4.40 13.70
CA GLU A 18 1.81 -3.17 13.97
C GLU A 18 1.93 -2.16 12.83
N LEU A 19 3.15 -1.96 12.30
CA LEU A 19 3.38 -1.03 11.20
C LEU A 19 2.70 -1.50 9.92
N GLU A 20 2.85 -2.78 9.56
CA GLU A 20 2.19 -3.37 8.38
C GLU A 20 0.67 -3.26 8.50
N SER A 21 0.13 -3.57 9.69
CA SER A 21 -1.30 -3.43 9.97
C SER A 21 -1.77 -1.98 9.82
N ALA A 22 -0.98 -1.02 10.32
CA ALA A 22 -1.28 0.40 10.21
C ALA A 22 -1.28 0.88 8.75
N GLU A 23 -0.31 0.43 7.94
CA GLU A 23 -0.23 0.72 6.51
C GLU A 23 -1.47 0.20 5.76
N ILE A 24 -1.85 -1.06 6.00
CA ILE A 24 -3.04 -1.68 5.41
C ILE A 24 -4.31 -0.90 5.78
N GLN A 25 -4.46 -0.54 7.07
CA GLN A 25 -5.62 0.22 7.55
C GLN A 25 -5.70 1.62 6.92
N LEU A 26 -4.55 2.30 6.76
CA LEU A 26 -4.49 3.62 6.15
C LEU A 26 -4.90 3.56 4.67
N ILE A 27 -4.36 2.60 3.91
CA ILE A 27 -4.70 2.39 2.51
C ILE A 27 -6.19 2.09 2.35
N ARG A 28 -6.72 1.15 3.14
CA ARG A 28 -8.15 0.81 3.13
C ARG A 28 -9.02 2.02 3.44
N SER A 29 -8.63 2.84 4.41
CA SER A 29 -9.38 4.04 4.79
C SER A 29 -9.44 5.06 3.65
N VAL A 30 -8.30 5.30 2.99
CA VAL A 30 -8.22 6.20 1.83
C VAL A 30 -9.08 5.69 0.68
N GLN A 31 -9.01 4.38 0.38
CA GLN A 31 -9.81 3.76 -0.68
C GLN A 31 -11.31 3.82 -0.38
N ALA A 32 -11.72 3.51 0.86
CA ALA A 32 -13.13 3.55 1.26
C ALA A 32 -13.73 4.96 1.15
N GLN A 33 -12.95 6.00 1.47
CA GLN A 33 -13.40 7.39 1.35
C GLN A 33 -13.46 7.88 -0.11
N SER A 34 -12.62 7.33 -0.99
CA SER A 34 -12.42 7.86 -2.34
C SER A 34 -13.16 7.07 -3.42
N PHE A 35 -13.40 5.79 -3.19
CA PHE A 35 -14.01 4.86 -4.15
C PHE A 35 -15.33 4.31 -3.58
N THR A 36 -16.21 5.24 -3.18
CA THR A 36 -17.53 4.92 -2.60
C THR A 36 -18.53 4.38 -3.63
N ASP A 37 -18.34 4.74 -4.90
CA ASP A 37 -19.10 4.22 -6.05
C ASP A 37 -18.15 3.48 -6.99
N GLU A 38 -18.45 2.22 -7.28
CA GLU A 38 -17.68 1.38 -8.22
C GLU A 38 -17.60 1.99 -9.62
N LYS A 39 -18.56 2.85 -10.00
CA LYS A 39 -18.51 3.59 -11.27
C LYS A 39 -17.28 4.47 -11.39
N LEU A 40 -16.74 5.00 -10.28
CA LEU A 40 -15.55 5.86 -10.27
C LEU A 40 -14.29 5.15 -10.77
N ILE A 41 -14.29 3.82 -10.73
CA ILE A 41 -13.16 2.98 -11.15
C ILE A 41 -13.59 1.96 -12.22
N SER A 42 -14.78 2.12 -12.80
CA SER A 42 -15.37 1.18 -13.76
C SER A 42 -14.59 1.04 -15.08
N ASN A 43 -13.80 2.05 -15.43
CA ASN A 43 -12.91 2.05 -16.59
C ASN A 43 -11.57 1.34 -16.32
N LEU A 44 -11.32 0.91 -15.08
CA LEU A 44 -10.11 0.20 -14.67
C LEU A 44 -10.44 -1.27 -14.42
N SER A 45 -9.57 -2.17 -14.88
CA SER A 45 -9.63 -3.57 -14.46
C SER A 45 -9.06 -3.67 -13.05
N VAL A 46 -9.92 -3.82 -12.04
CA VAL A 46 -9.51 -3.87 -10.62
C VAL A 46 -9.99 -5.14 -9.92
N PHE A 47 -9.34 -5.49 -8.82
CA PHE A 47 -9.76 -6.56 -7.91
C PHE A 47 -9.39 -6.20 -6.46
N ARG A 48 -9.95 -6.92 -5.49
CA ARG A 48 -9.58 -6.81 -4.08
C ARG A 48 -8.66 -7.98 -3.71
N ASP A 49 -7.55 -7.68 -3.02
CA ASP A 49 -6.64 -8.71 -2.49
C ASP A 49 -7.12 -9.26 -1.14
N ASP A 50 -6.33 -10.15 -0.54
CA ASP A 50 -6.63 -10.78 0.76
C ASP A 50 -6.72 -9.77 1.92
N ASN A 51 -6.08 -8.60 1.77
CA ASN A 51 -6.15 -7.49 2.70
C ASN A 51 -7.33 -6.53 2.41
N ASN A 52 -8.21 -6.89 1.47
CA ASN A 52 -9.34 -6.09 1.01
C ASN A 52 -8.92 -4.73 0.40
N ILE A 53 -7.71 -4.66 -0.15
CA ILE A 53 -7.17 -3.49 -0.85
C ILE A 53 -7.50 -3.61 -2.34
N ILE A 54 -8.01 -2.53 -2.93
CA ILE A 54 -8.27 -2.43 -4.37
C ILE A 54 -6.93 -2.31 -5.10
N ARG A 55 -6.69 -3.22 -6.04
CA ARG A 55 -5.51 -3.25 -6.91
C ARG A 55 -5.89 -3.25 -8.37
N VAL A 56 -5.03 -2.70 -9.21
CA VAL A 56 -5.20 -2.71 -10.67
C VAL A 56 -4.66 -4.02 -11.22
N LYS A 57 -5.46 -4.71 -12.04
CA LYS A 57 -5.03 -5.90 -12.78
C LYS A 57 -4.24 -5.46 -14.01
N MET A 58 -2.95 -5.77 -14.03
CA MET A 58 -2.10 -5.52 -15.20
C MET A 58 -2.26 -6.64 -16.24
N ARG A 59 -2.04 -6.32 -17.53
CA ARG A 59 -1.97 -7.32 -18.61
C ARG A 59 -0.66 -8.11 -18.59
N ILE A 60 0.38 -7.56 -17.98
CA ILE A 60 1.68 -8.22 -17.79
C ILE A 60 1.54 -9.09 -16.55
N THR A 61 1.48 -10.40 -16.74
CA THR A 61 1.30 -11.39 -15.65
C THR A 61 2.60 -12.09 -15.26
N GLU A 62 3.70 -11.86 -15.99
CA GLU A 62 4.96 -12.61 -15.89
C GLU A 62 6.18 -11.70 -15.65
N CYS A 63 6.06 -10.72 -14.75
CA CYS A 63 7.22 -10.00 -14.20
C CYS A 63 7.60 -10.65 -12.86
N ILE A 64 8.57 -11.57 -12.92
CA ILE A 64 8.95 -12.45 -11.81
C ILE A 64 9.70 -11.67 -10.72
N ASP A 65 10.36 -10.58 -11.08
CA ASP A 65 11.30 -9.88 -10.21
C ASP A 65 10.62 -8.93 -9.20
N VAL A 66 9.35 -8.54 -9.41
CA VAL A 66 8.67 -7.55 -8.55
C VAL A 66 7.15 -7.82 -8.45
N PRO A 67 6.67 -8.68 -7.53
CA PRO A 67 5.26 -9.07 -7.43
C PRO A 67 4.29 -7.89 -7.25
N ASN A 68 4.68 -6.87 -6.49
CA ASN A 68 3.86 -5.67 -6.30
C ASN A 68 3.72 -4.82 -7.57
N PHE A 69 4.57 -5.03 -8.57
CA PHE A 69 4.51 -4.37 -9.88
C PHE A 69 3.42 -4.98 -10.77
N LEU A 70 3.06 -6.24 -10.53
CA LEU A 70 2.03 -6.95 -11.28
C LEU A 70 0.61 -6.47 -10.93
N SER A 71 0.42 -5.94 -9.73
CA SER A 71 -0.89 -5.52 -9.23
C SER A 71 -0.77 -4.33 -8.28
N PRO A 72 -0.50 -3.12 -8.81
CA PRO A 72 -0.30 -1.93 -8.01
C PRO A 72 -1.56 -1.55 -7.23
N ILE A 73 -1.36 -0.97 -6.05
CA ILE A 73 -2.44 -0.45 -5.20
C ILE A 73 -3.06 0.76 -5.89
N LEU A 74 -4.39 0.78 -5.99
CA LEU A 74 -5.10 1.91 -6.53
C LEU A 74 -5.24 3.00 -5.46
N LEU A 75 -4.66 4.18 -5.72
CA LEU A 75 -4.77 5.34 -4.84
C LEU A 75 -5.43 6.51 -5.59
N PRO A 76 -6.26 7.34 -4.90
CA PRO A 76 -6.85 8.52 -5.51
C PRO A 76 -5.76 9.56 -5.82
N ASN A 77 -5.87 10.24 -6.96
CA ASN A 77 -4.91 11.28 -7.35
C ASN A 77 -4.99 12.55 -6.48
N ASN A 78 -6.16 12.83 -5.90
CA ASN A 78 -6.43 14.04 -5.14
C ASN A 78 -6.61 13.75 -3.64
N CYS A 79 -5.61 13.16 -3.00
CA CYS A 79 -5.55 13.09 -1.53
C CYS A 79 -4.14 13.33 -1.01
N ILE A 80 -4.04 13.87 0.21
CA ILE A 80 -2.76 14.20 0.85
C ILE A 80 -1.89 12.96 1.00
N PHE A 81 -2.47 11.81 1.31
CA PHE A 81 -1.74 10.55 1.44
C PHE A 81 -0.99 10.19 0.15
N THR A 82 -1.68 10.18 -1.00
CA THR A 82 -1.07 9.91 -2.30
C THR A 82 -0.01 10.95 -2.64
N GLN A 83 -0.28 12.23 -2.41
CA GLN A 83 0.67 13.31 -2.69
C GLN A 83 1.97 13.13 -1.89
N ARG A 84 1.87 12.86 -0.59
CA ARG A 84 3.04 12.62 0.28
C ARG A 84 3.81 11.37 -0.10
N LEU A 85 3.10 10.31 -0.47
CA LEU A 85 3.72 9.07 -0.95
C LEU A 85 4.53 9.33 -2.23
N VAL A 86 3.93 10.02 -3.19
CA VAL A 86 4.58 10.43 -4.44
C VAL A 86 5.81 11.30 -4.15
N GLU A 87 5.67 12.35 -3.33
CA GLU A 87 6.76 13.25 -2.93
C GLU A 87 7.93 12.48 -2.28
N HIS A 88 7.64 11.58 -1.34
CA HIS A 88 8.64 10.74 -0.67
C HIS A 88 9.46 9.92 -1.67
N PHE A 89 8.81 9.28 -2.64
CA PHE A 89 9.50 8.51 -3.67
C PHE A 89 10.25 9.38 -4.68
N HIS A 90 9.74 10.56 -5.02
CA HIS A 90 10.44 11.51 -5.89
C HIS A 90 11.74 12.00 -5.26
N LEU A 91 11.72 12.35 -3.96
CA LEU A 91 12.90 12.81 -3.23
C LEU A 91 13.94 11.68 -3.06
N ARG A 92 13.49 10.43 -2.93
CA ARG A 92 14.36 9.27 -2.76
C ARG A 92 14.90 8.70 -4.06
N ASN A 93 14.19 8.88 -5.17
CA ASN A 93 14.56 8.37 -6.49
C ASN A 93 14.60 9.51 -7.53
N PRO A 94 15.47 10.53 -7.34
CA PRO A 94 15.48 11.71 -8.21
C PRO A 94 15.84 11.38 -9.66
N HIS A 95 16.49 10.24 -9.92
CA HIS A 95 16.90 9.78 -11.25
C HIS A 95 15.85 8.92 -11.96
N ALA A 96 14.74 8.55 -11.31
CA ALA A 96 13.73 7.64 -11.88
C ALA A 96 12.96 8.22 -13.10
N GLY A 97 13.16 9.51 -13.43
CA GLY A 97 12.59 10.18 -14.60
C GLY A 97 13.62 10.61 -15.66
N MET A 98 14.91 10.34 -15.47
CA MET A 98 15.95 10.73 -16.43
C MET A 98 16.14 9.59 -17.44
N ILE A 99 15.48 9.70 -18.58
CA ILE A 99 15.85 8.95 -19.78
C ILE A 99 17.19 9.54 -20.22
N ASP A 100 18.29 8.85 -19.90
CA ASP A 100 19.58 9.11 -20.52
C ASP A 100 19.39 8.88 -22.03
N GLY A 101 19.49 9.97 -22.79
CA GLY A 101 19.36 9.98 -24.25
C GLY A 101 20.55 9.41 -24.98
#